data_AF-A0A2E9GF44-F1
#
_entry.id   AF-A0A2E9GF44-F1
#
_cell.length_a   1.000
_cell.length_b   1.000
_cell.length_c   1.000
_cell.angle_alpha   90.00
_cell.angle_beta   90.00
_cell.angle_gamma   90.00
#
_symmetry.space_group_name_H-M   'P 1'
#
loop_
_entity.id
_entity.type
_entity.pdbx_description
1 polymer ?
#
loop_
_entity_poly.entity_id
_entity_poly.type
_entity_poly.pdbx_seq_one_letter_code
_entity_poly.pdbx_strand_id
1 'polypeptide(L)'
;MLKLTLATLSFLFFLFNYAFAEITEDMKKRAKEAGVVIERDHDPKRTYLANDFLARDTHMNMQLAYRHAQNNDPEKAAKLTLISANRGLDYAQVSIGKMYVHGIGVEENVIEAYKFFKLSEDQTAQNLYLKVIIEKMTEEQIAIGNKLVEDFVGSYK
;
A
#
# COMPACT_ATOMS: atom_id res chain seq x y z
N MET A 1 40.45 24.64 32.00
CA MET A 1 39.11 24.42 31.41
C MET A 1 39.27 23.69 30.08
N LEU A 2 38.66 22.51 30.01
CA LEU A 2 38.41 21.57 28.90
C LEU A 2 39.20 21.72 27.58
N LYS A 3 40.22 20.85 27.39
CA LYS A 3 40.69 20.42 26.07
C LYS A 3 39.74 19.31 25.57
N LEU A 4 38.70 19.66 24.82
CA LEU A 4 37.94 18.67 24.05
C LEU A 4 38.86 18.19 22.91
N THR A 5 39.41 17.00 23.05
CA THR A 5 40.28 16.37 22.05
C THR A 5 39.46 15.96 20.82
N LEU A 6 39.99 16.17 19.61
CA LEU A 6 39.39 15.79 18.31
C LEU A 6 38.69 14.41 18.30
N ALA A 7 39.19 13.45 19.10
CA ALA A 7 38.63 12.12 19.25
C ALA A 7 37.15 12.09 19.71
N THR A 8 36.71 13.02 20.57
CA THR A 8 35.31 13.06 21.03
C THR A 8 34.37 13.59 19.95
N LEU A 9 34.87 14.43 19.03
CA LEU A 9 34.09 14.97 17.92
C LEU A 9 33.88 13.91 16.82
N SER A 10 34.89 13.09 16.54
CA SER A 10 34.77 11.97 15.59
C SER A 10 33.87 10.84 16.13
N PHE A 11 33.87 10.59 17.44
CA PHE A 11 32.97 9.60 18.04
C PHE A 11 31.50 10.05 18.01
N LEU A 12 31.23 11.34 18.21
CA LEU A 12 29.89 11.91 18.03
C LEU A 12 29.42 11.85 16.57
N PHE A 13 30.32 12.05 15.60
CA PHE A 13 30.00 11.93 14.17
C PHE A 13 29.69 10.48 13.76
N PHE A 14 30.34 9.51 14.40
CA PHE A 14 30.03 8.09 14.24
C PHE A 14 28.67 7.72 14.85
N LEU A 15 28.31 8.28 16.01
CA LEU A 15 27.01 8.04 16.64
C LEU A 15 25.85 8.70 15.88
N PHE A 16 26.08 9.82 15.19
CA PHE A 16 25.05 10.44 14.32
C PHE A 16 24.76 9.62 13.05
N ASN A 17 25.71 8.81 12.58
CA ASN A 17 25.51 7.90 11.44
C ASN A 17 24.79 6.60 11.82
N TYR A 18 24.61 6.31 13.10
CA TYR A 18 23.91 5.10 13.56
C TYR A 18 22.38 5.24 13.62
N ALA A 19 21.81 6.40 13.27
CA ALA A 19 20.39 6.67 13.48
C ALA A 19 19.49 6.54 12.23
N PHE A 20 20.03 6.33 11.03
CA PHE A 20 19.19 6.13 9.84
C PHE A 20 19.77 5.03 8.95
N ALA A 21 19.19 3.83 9.04
CA ALA A 21 19.43 2.75 8.11
C ALA A 21 18.73 3.03 6.76
N GLU A 22 19.20 4.06 6.06
CA GLU A 22 18.92 4.26 4.65
C GLU A 22 19.72 3.24 3.83
N ILE A 23 19.12 2.70 2.76
CA ILE A 23 19.84 1.84 1.83
C ILE A 23 20.81 2.74 1.07
N THR A 24 22.10 2.64 1.40
CA THR A 24 23.13 3.40 0.70
C THR A 24 23.25 2.91 -0.75
N GLU A 25 23.70 3.80 -1.65
CA GLU A 25 24.00 3.41 -3.05
C GLU A 25 25.00 2.25 -3.12
N ASP A 26 25.90 2.18 -2.14
CA ASP A 26 26.84 1.07 -1.98
C ASP A 26 26.15 -0.26 -1.63
N MET A 27 25.09 -0.25 -0.81
CA MET A 27 24.29 -1.44 -0.54
C MET A 27 23.53 -1.90 -1.80
N LYS A 28 22.94 -0.97 -2.56
CA LYS A 28 22.27 -1.30 -3.84
C LYS A 28 23.25 -1.91 -4.84
N LYS A 29 24.45 -1.35 -4.91
CA LYS A 29 25.54 -1.84 -5.76
C LYS A 29 25.96 -3.25 -5.36
N ARG A 30 26.25 -3.49 -4.07
CA ARG A 30 26.64 -4.80 -3.55
C ARG A 30 25.56 -5.87 -3.76
N ALA A 31 24.29 -5.51 -3.57
CA ALA A 31 23.16 -6.39 -3.83
C ALA A 31 23.06 -6.79 -5.31
N LYS A 32 23.18 -5.80 -6.21
CA LYS A 32 23.22 -6.03 -7.66
C LYS A 32 24.39 -6.92 -8.08
N GLU A 33 25.58 -6.72 -7.52
CA GLU A 33 26.77 -7.54 -7.78
C GLU A 33 26.64 -8.97 -7.25
N ALA A 34 25.96 -9.15 -6.11
CA ALA A 34 25.68 -10.46 -5.52
C ALA A 34 24.51 -11.21 -6.19
N GLY A 35 23.83 -10.60 -7.18
CA GLY A 35 22.60 -11.14 -7.77
C GLY A 35 21.43 -11.19 -6.79
N VAL A 36 21.52 -10.47 -5.68
CA VAL A 36 20.49 -10.40 -4.64
C VAL A 36 19.63 -9.17 -4.91
N VAL A 37 18.33 -9.37 -5.17
CA VAL A 37 17.37 -8.28 -5.13
C VAL A 37 17.09 -7.99 -3.66
N ILE A 38 17.42 -6.77 -3.17
CA ILE A 38 16.94 -6.34 -1.85
C ILE A 38 15.45 -6.00 -2.03
N GLU A 39 14.61 -7.02 -1.99
CA GLU A 39 13.20 -6.83 -1.64
C GLU A 39 13.17 -6.56 -0.15
N ARG A 40 12.83 -5.31 0.23
CA ARG A 40 12.24 -5.14 1.54
C ARG A 40 10.90 -5.85 1.47
N ASP A 41 10.63 -6.76 2.40
CA ASP A 41 9.27 -7.23 2.65
C ASP A 41 8.40 -5.99 2.87
N HIS A 42 7.73 -5.53 1.82
CA HIS A 42 6.83 -4.41 1.91
C HIS A 42 5.59 -4.91 2.62
N ASP A 43 5.49 -4.55 3.88
CA ASP A 43 4.28 -4.77 4.65
C ASP A 43 3.49 -3.45 4.70
N PRO A 44 2.46 -3.27 3.84
CA PRO A 44 1.65 -2.06 3.82
C PRO A 44 0.96 -1.80 5.17
N LYS A 45 0.85 -2.81 6.03
CA LYS A 45 0.25 -2.69 7.37
C LYS A 45 1.25 -2.21 8.42
N ARG A 46 2.56 -2.26 8.15
CA ARG A 46 3.62 -2.00 9.13
C ARG A 46 4.16 -0.56 9.03
N THR A 47 3.28 0.39 9.30
CA THR A 47 3.55 1.85 9.24
C THR A 47 4.69 2.33 10.14
N TYR A 48 5.00 1.60 11.22
CA TYR A 48 5.92 2.04 12.28
C TYR A 48 7.39 1.67 12.05
N LEU A 49 7.74 0.90 11.01
CA LEU A 49 9.14 0.72 10.63
C LEU A 49 9.55 1.90 9.75
N ALA A 50 10.13 2.92 10.38
CA ALA A 50 10.45 4.25 9.84
C ALA A 50 11.20 4.31 8.49
N ASN A 51 11.70 3.19 7.97
CA ASN A 51 12.47 3.12 6.75
C ASN A 51 11.68 2.61 5.53
N ASP A 52 10.44 2.12 5.67
CA ASP A 52 9.62 1.78 4.52
C ASP A 52 8.92 3.05 3.97
N PHE A 53 9.60 3.69 3.01
CA PHE A 53 9.06 4.82 2.27
C PHE A 53 7.74 4.47 1.57
N LEU A 54 7.63 3.24 1.03
CA LEU A 54 6.47 2.81 0.27
C LEU A 54 5.26 2.63 1.18
N ALA A 55 5.42 2.06 2.38
CA ALA A 55 4.35 1.97 3.37
C ALA A 55 3.87 3.37 3.78
N ARG A 56 4.79 4.30 4.05
CA ARG A 56 4.43 5.69 4.35
C ARG A 56 3.65 6.34 3.19
N ASP A 57 4.11 6.17 1.95
CA ASP A 57 3.43 6.72 0.77
C ASP A 57 2.03 6.12 0.58
N THR A 58 1.85 4.81 0.81
CA THR A 58 0.55 4.14 0.75
C THR A 58 -0.45 4.75 1.74
N HIS A 59 -0.06 4.97 3.01
CA HIS A 59 -0.94 5.62 3.99
C HIS A 59 -1.16 7.10 3.70
N MET A 60 -0.13 7.80 3.18
CA MET A 60 -0.26 9.19 2.74
C MET A 60 -1.28 9.32 1.59
N ASN A 61 -1.24 8.42 0.61
CA ASN A 61 -2.19 8.39 -0.50
C ASN A 61 -3.62 8.19 0.01
N MET A 62 -3.84 7.32 1.00
CA MET A 62 -5.16 7.18 1.62
C MET A 62 -5.61 8.46 2.35
N GLN A 63 -4.73 9.12 3.08
CA GLN A 63 -5.06 10.38 3.72
C GLN A 63 -5.45 11.46 2.68
N LEU A 64 -4.71 11.54 1.57
CA LEU A 64 -5.03 12.44 0.48
C LEU A 64 -6.35 12.05 -0.21
N ALA A 65 -6.61 10.77 -0.38
CA ALA A 65 -7.87 10.27 -0.95
C ALA A 65 -9.08 10.75 -0.13
N TYR A 66 -9.02 10.65 1.20
CA TYR A 66 -10.09 11.16 2.07
C TYR A 66 -10.29 12.67 1.92
N ARG A 67 -9.19 13.45 1.81
CA ARG A 67 -9.29 14.90 1.60
C ARG A 67 -9.92 15.24 0.24
N HIS A 68 -9.54 14.51 -0.82
CA HIS A 68 -10.14 14.69 -2.14
C HIS A 68 -11.64 14.34 -2.14
N ALA A 69 -12.03 13.24 -1.49
CA ALA A 69 -13.43 12.87 -1.34
C ALA A 69 -14.24 13.95 -0.60
N GLN A 70 -13.70 14.52 0.49
CA GLN A 70 -14.34 15.62 1.23
C GLN A 70 -14.45 16.92 0.41
N ASN A 71 -13.53 17.13 -0.53
CA ASN A 71 -13.52 18.29 -1.41
C ASN A 71 -14.30 18.07 -2.72
N ASN A 72 -15.16 17.05 -2.80
CA ASN A 72 -15.94 16.69 -3.98
C ASN A 72 -15.08 16.40 -5.23
N ASP A 73 -13.93 15.75 -5.05
CA ASP A 73 -13.06 15.25 -6.13
C ASP A 73 -12.95 13.71 -6.05
N PRO A 74 -14.06 12.99 -6.35
CA PRO A 74 -14.11 11.54 -6.18
C PRO A 74 -13.17 10.81 -7.13
N GLU A 75 -12.86 11.36 -8.32
CA GLU A 75 -11.95 10.75 -9.29
C GLU A 75 -10.51 10.69 -8.74
N LYS A 76 -10.01 11.78 -8.15
CA LYS A 76 -8.69 11.74 -7.50
C LYS A 76 -8.69 10.87 -6.26
N ALA A 77 -9.78 10.89 -5.49
CA ALA A 77 -9.92 10.00 -4.34
C ALA A 77 -9.83 8.52 -4.76
N ALA A 78 -10.53 8.13 -5.83
CA ALA A 78 -10.54 6.77 -6.33
C ALA A 78 -9.16 6.34 -6.82
N LYS A 79 -8.49 7.23 -7.57
CA LYS A 79 -7.14 6.98 -8.07
C LYS A 79 -6.15 6.70 -6.94
N LEU A 80 -6.13 7.54 -5.90
CA LEU A 80 -5.22 7.38 -4.76
C LEU A 80 -5.57 6.15 -3.91
N THR A 81 -6.86 5.87 -3.75
CA THR A 81 -7.35 4.66 -3.06
C THR A 81 -6.92 3.40 -3.81
N LEU A 82 -7.05 3.39 -5.14
CA LEU A 82 -6.65 2.27 -5.99
C LEU A 82 -5.14 1.99 -5.91
N ILE A 83 -4.29 3.04 -5.90
CA ILE A 83 -2.84 2.88 -5.69
C ILE A 83 -2.58 2.16 -4.36
N SER A 84 -3.24 2.60 -3.30
CA SER A 84 -3.06 2.05 -1.96
C SER A 84 -3.58 0.62 -1.84
N ALA A 85 -4.73 0.33 -2.46
CA ALA A 85 -5.34 -1.00 -2.51
C ALA A 85 -4.46 -2.00 -3.28
N ASN A 86 -3.88 -1.58 -4.41
CA ASN A 86 -2.96 -2.39 -5.19
C ASN A 86 -1.65 -2.69 -4.47
N ARG A 87 -1.28 -1.90 -3.46
CA ARG A 87 -0.14 -2.18 -2.57
C ARG A 87 -0.48 -3.12 -1.41
N GLY A 88 -1.72 -3.58 -1.33
CA GLY A 88 -2.17 -4.55 -0.30
C GLY A 88 -2.69 -3.90 0.98
N LEU A 89 -2.98 -2.60 0.97
CA LEU A 89 -3.55 -1.95 2.14
C LEU A 89 -5.03 -2.33 2.32
N ASP A 90 -5.30 -3.13 3.34
CA ASP A 90 -6.59 -3.77 3.59
C ASP A 90 -7.79 -2.81 3.54
N TYR A 91 -7.75 -1.72 4.33
CA TYR A 91 -8.85 -0.76 4.34
C TYR A 91 -9.00 0.01 3.01
N ALA A 92 -7.91 0.15 2.23
CA ALA A 92 -7.98 0.74 0.89
C ALA A 92 -8.65 -0.22 -0.11
N GLN A 93 -8.42 -1.53 0.01
CA GLN A 93 -9.10 -2.55 -0.78
C GLN A 93 -10.61 -2.51 -0.50
N VAL A 94 -11.02 -2.41 0.76
CA VAL A 94 -12.44 -2.21 1.11
C VAL A 94 -12.99 -0.91 0.53
N SER A 95 -12.25 0.20 0.64
CA SER A 95 -12.69 1.51 0.12
C SER A 95 -12.87 1.48 -1.39
N ILE A 96 -11.89 1.01 -2.16
CA ILE A 96 -12.00 0.98 -3.63
C ILE A 96 -13.09 -0.01 -4.08
N GLY A 97 -13.28 -1.11 -3.36
CA GLY A 97 -14.39 -2.03 -3.63
C GLY A 97 -15.74 -1.34 -3.53
N LYS A 98 -15.98 -0.53 -2.49
CA LYS A 98 -17.21 0.28 -2.36
C LYS A 98 -17.34 1.31 -3.47
N MET A 99 -16.23 1.94 -3.88
CA MET A 99 -16.24 2.92 -4.96
C MET A 99 -16.65 2.27 -6.29
N TYR A 100 -16.16 1.07 -6.59
CA TYR A 100 -16.58 0.30 -7.75
C TYR A 100 -18.04 -0.18 -7.68
N VAL A 101 -18.58 -0.50 -6.49
CA VAL A 101 -20.01 -0.84 -6.35
C VAL A 101 -20.93 0.33 -6.68
N HIS A 102 -20.50 1.55 -6.40
CA HIS A 102 -21.33 2.75 -6.50
C HIS A 102 -20.95 3.71 -7.63
N GLY A 103 -19.93 3.37 -8.43
CA GLY A 103 -19.42 4.25 -9.48
C GLY A 103 -18.87 5.59 -8.95
N ILE A 104 -18.29 5.63 -7.75
CA ILE A 104 -17.80 6.87 -7.13
C ILE A 104 -16.39 7.15 -7.63
N GLY A 105 -16.23 8.07 -8.57
CA GLY A 105 -14.91 8.46 -9.11
C GLY A 105 -14.24 7.40 -9.99
N VAL A 106 -14.93 6.28 -10.22
CA VAL A 106 -14.59 5.18 -11.14
C VAL A 106 -15.87 4.72 -11.82
N GLU A 107 -15.75 4.08 -12.97
CA GLU A 107 -16.89 3.37 -13.58
C GLU A 107 -17.35 2.24 -12.66
N GLU A 108 -18.67 2.04 -12.56
CA GLU A 108 -19.22 0.95 -11.77
C GLU A 108 -18.73 -0.40 -12.30
N ASN A 109 -18.16 -1.23 -11.43
CA ASN A 109 -17.59 -2.51 -11.83
C ASN A 109 -17.66 -3.52 -10.67
N VAL A 110 -18.73 -4.33 -10.68
CA VAL A 110 -18.96 -5.33 -9.63
C VAL A 110 -17.91 -6.44 -9.60
N ILE A 111 -17.22 -6.74 -10.71
CA ILE A 111 -16.13 -7.71 -10.76
C ILE A 111 -14.90 -7.17 -10.03
N GLU A 112 -14.53 -5.91 -10.27
CA GLU A 112 -13.44 -5.24 -9.57
C GLU A 112 -13.76 -5.07 -8.08
N ALA A 113 -15.01 -4.73 -7.73
CA ALA A 113 -15.45 -4.69 -6.35
C ALA A 113 -15.29 -6.06 -5.65
N TYR A 114 -15.71 -7.14 -6.33
CA TYR A 114 -15.54 -8.50 -5.84
C TYR A 114 -14.08 -8.82 -5.55
N LYS A 115 -13.19 -8.54 -6.52
CA LYS A 115 -11.76 -8.76 -6.38
C LYS A 115 -11.23 -8.08 -5.12
N PHE A 116 -11.49 -6.79 -4.94
CA PHE A 116 -10.95 -6.04 -3.80
C PHE A 116 -11.55 -6.43 -2.46
N PHE A 117 -12.85 -6.74 -2.38
CA PHE A 117 -13.44 -7.28 -1.14
C PHE A 117 -12.93 -8.67 -0.78
N LYS A 118 -12.57 -9.48 -1.78
CA LYS A 118 -12.00 -10.81 -1.56
C LYS A 118 -10.54 -10.75 -1.13
N LEU A 119 -9.79 -9.78 -1.65
CA LEU A 119 -8.40 -9.52 -1.26
C LEU A 119 -8.27 -8.91 0.14
N SER A 120 -9.28 -8.14 0.59
CA SER A 120 -9.27 -7.57 1.93
C SER A 120 -9.40 -8.64 3.02
N GLU A 121 -8.65 -8.46 4.10
CA GLU A 121 -8.75 -9.19 5.36
C GLU A 121 -9.87 -8.65 6.27
N ASP A 122 -10.54 -7.56 5.88
CA ASP A 122 -11.69 -7.03 6.59
C ASP A 122 -12.87 -8.03 6.62
N GLN A 123 -13.24 -8.42 7.83
CA GLN A 123 -14.29 -9.40 8.09
C GLN A 123 -15.67 -8.94 7.57
N THR A 124 -15.93 -7.64 7.54
CA THR A 124 -17.19 -7.09 7.02
C THR A 124 -17.24 -7.22 5.51
N ALA A 125 -16.13 -6.92 4.83
CA ALA A 125 -16.02 -7.11 3.40
C ALA A 125 -16.26 -8.56 3.00
N GLN A 126 -15.63 -9.50 3.70
CA GLN A 126 -15.76 -10.92 3.38
C GLN A 126 -17.16 -11.49 3.70
N ASN A 127 -17.79 -11.09 4.80
CA ASN A 127 -19.04 -11.70 5.25
C ASN A 127 -20.31 -10.97 4.86
N LEU A 128 -20.21 -9.68 4.52
CA LEU A 128 -21.36 -8.84 4.19
C LEU A 128 -21.25 -8.31 2.77
N TYR A 129 -20.19 -7.55 2.44
CA TYR A 129 -20.13 -6.89 1.13
C TYR A 129 -20.06 -7.90 -0.01
N LEU A 130 -19.25 -8.95 0.11
CA LEU A 130 -19.22 -10.04 -0.88
C LEU A 130 -20.60 -10.69 -1.07
N LYS A 131 -21.32 -11.00 0.02
CA LYS A 131 -22.64 -11.63 -0.09
C LYS A 131 -23.63 -10.75 -0.85
N VAL A 132 -23.64 -9.46 -0.54
CA VAL A 132 -24.53 -8.49 -1.18
C VAL A 132 -24.26 -8.35 -2.67
N ILE A 133 -22.99 -8.30 -3.08
CA ILE A 133 -22.67 -8.13 -4.51
C ILE A 133 -22.83 -9.44 -5.30
N ILE A 134 -22.56 -10.60 -4.69
CA ILE A 134 -22.71 -11.91 -5.34
C ILE A 134 -24.15 -12.15 -5.80
N GLU A 135 -25.15 -11.70 -5.04
CA GLU A 135 -26.56 -11.78 -5.44
C GLU A 135 -26.87 -11.06 -6.76
N LYS A 136 -26.02 -10.12 -7.17
CA LYS A 136 -26.15 -9.33 -8.40
C LYS A 136 -25.19 -9.78 -9.52
N MET A 137 -24.35 -10.77 -9.27
CA MET A 137 -23.34 -11.23 -10.22
C MET A 137 -23.75 -12.54 -10.87
N THR A 138 -23.33 -12.74 -12.12
CA THR A 138 -23.42 -14.05 -12.77
C THR A 138 -22.29 -14.97 -12.32
N GLU A 139 -22.46 -16.28 -12.51
CA GLU A 139 -21.39 -17.27 -12.25
C GLU A 139 -20.11 -16.95 -13.06
N GLU A 140 -20.27 -16.47 -14.29
CA GLU A 140 -19.15 -16.03 -15.14
C GLU A 140 -18.40 -14.84 -14.53
N GLN A 141 -19.12 -13.82 -14.04
CA GLN A 141 -18.52 -12.66 -13.39
C GLN A 141 -17.78 -13.04 -12.11
N ILE A 142 -18.32 -13.99 -11.33
CA ILE A 142 -17.68 -14.53 -10.13
C ILE A 142 -16.40 -15.30 -10.51
N ALA A 143 -16.43 -16.11 -11.57
CA ALA A 143 -15.26 -16.83 -12.05
C ALA A 143 -14.14 -15.87 -12.51
N ILE A 144 -14.49 -14.80 -13.23
CA ILE A 144 -13.55 -13.74 -13.60
C ILE A 144 -12.98 -13.08 -12.33
N GLY A 145 -13.84 -12.73 -11.37
CA GLY A 145 -13.41 -12.13 -10.10
C GLY A 145 -12.43 -13.01 -9.33
N ASN A 146 -12.70 -14.31 -9.21
CA ASN A 146 -11.80 -15.28 -8.57
C ASN A 146 -10.45 -15.35 -9.30
N LYS A 147 -10.46 -15.39 -10.63
CA LYS A 147 -9.23 -15.39 -11.41
C LYS A 147 -8.40 -14.12 -11.18
N LEU A 148 -9.05 -12.96 -11.11
CA LEU A 148 -8.36 -11.69 -10.81
C LEU A 148 -7.75 -11.66 -9.40
N VAL A 149 -8.35 -12.38 -8.43
CA VAL A 149 -7.80 -12.54 -7.07
C VAL A 149 -6.58 -13.46 -7.10
N GLU A 150 -6.66 -14.58 -7.80
CA GLU A 150 -5.55 -15.53 -7.97
C GLU A 150 -4.35 -14.89 -8.69
N ASP A 151 -4.62 -14.10 -9.73
CA ASP A 151 -3.62 -13.40 -10.53
C ASP A 151 -3.10 -12.12 -9.85
N PHE A 152 -3.66 -11.73 -8.69
CA PHE A 152 -3.29 -10.46 -8.04
C PHE A 152 -1.87 -10.50 -7.50
N VAL A 153 -1.02 -9.66 -8.07
CA VAL A 153 0.32 -9.36 -7.56
C VAL A 153 0.35 -7.90 -7.12
N GLY A 154 0.72 -7.66 -5.86
CA GLY A 154 0.82 -6.31 -5.31
C GLY A 154 1.71 -5.42 -6.18
N SER A 155 1.21 -4.25 -6.57
CA SER A 155 1.95 -3.31 -7.42
C SER A 155 2.59 -2.21 -6.57
N TYR A 156 3.92 -2.17 -6.59
CA TYR A 156 4.75 -1.23 -5.83
C TYR A 156 5.26 -0.04 -6.66
N LYS A 157 4.60 0.21 -7.79
CA LYS A 157 4.86 1.37 -8.68
C LYS A 157 4.32 2.67 -8.10
#